data_AF-A0A7V5PFS9-F1
#
_entry.id   AF-A0A7V5PFS9-F1
#
_cell.length_a   1.000
_cell.length_b   1.000
_cell.length_c   1.000
_cell.angle_alpha   90.00
_cell.angle_beta   90.00
_cell.angle_gamma   90.00
#
_symmetry.space_group_name_H-M   'P 1'
#
loop_
_entity.id
_entity.type
_entity.pdbx_description
1 polymer ?
#
loop_
_entity_poly.entity_id
_entity_poly.type
_entity_poly.pdbx_seq_one_letter_code
_entity_poly.pdbx_strand_id
1 'polypeptide(L)'
;RPGNHWNDPHMAAVRTLTRGLVELGLLKGRVPQLVKEGAYRRFYMHRTGHWLGLDVHDVGDYRIDDQWRELEPGMVLTVEPGLYIAPGSKGVARKWWGIGIRIEDDVLVTRDGCEVLTADLPSDPDAIEALMAGDEASAAPRRKAARKKAAKKKAAARKRT
;
A
#
# COMPACT_ATOMS: atom_id res chain seq x y z
N ARG A 1 6.83 4.61 -8.34
CA ARG A 1 7.24 4.88 -9.74
C ARG A 1 8.46 5.79 -9.72
N PRO A 2 9.32 5.74 -10.75
CA PRO A 2 10.45 6.65 -10.83
C PRO A 2 10.04 8.12 -10.76
N GLY A 3 10.92 8.98 -10.22
CA GLY A 3 10.64 10.40 -10.04
C GLY A 3 9.79 10.77 -8.82
N ASN A 4 9.14 9.80 -8.16
CA ASN A 4 8.55 10.02 -6.83
C ASN A 4 9.63 9.83 -5.76
N HIS A 5 9.43 10.42 -4.60
CA HIS A 5 10.30 10.22 -3.44
C HIS A 5 9.84 9.04 -2.58
N TRP A 6 10.77 8.46 -1.83
CA TRP A 6 10.55 7.35 -0.90
C TRP A 6 9.34 7.53 0.02
N ASN A 7 9.13 8.74 0.53
CA ASN A 7 8.06 9.02 1.50
C ASN A 7 6.70 9.35 0.85
N ASP A 8 6.62 9.44 -0.48
CA ASP A 8 5.36 9.75 -1.18
C ASP A 8 4.27 8.69 -0.99
N PRO A 9 4.55 7.37 -1.09
CA PRO A 9 3.58 6.31 -0.76
C PRO A 9 3.06 6.43 0.67
N HIS A 10 3.94 6.79 1.62
CA HIS A 10 3.54 6.98 3.01
C HIS A 10 2.56 8.14 3.18
N MET A 11 2.85 9.28 2.56
CA MET A 11 1.93 10.42 2.62
C MET A 11 0.60 10.13 1.90
N ALA A 12 0.61 9.29 0.87
CA ALA A 12 -0.62 8.82 0.23
C ALA A 12 -1.46 7.97 1.19
N ALA A 13 -0.85 6.97 1.86
CA ALA A 13 -1.53 6.15 2.86
C ALA A 13 -2.08 6.98 4.02
N VAL A 14 -1.28 7.90 4.58
CA VAL A 14 -1.71 8.81 5.66
C VAL A 14 -2.94 9.61 5.26
N ARG A 15 -2.97 10.19 4.07
CA ARG A 15 -4.13 10.98 3.59
C ARG A 15 -5.37 10.10 3.39
N THR A 16 -5.22 8.92 2.81
CA THR A 16 -6.33 7.97 2.59
C THR A 16 -6.91 7.46 3.90
N LEU A 17 -6.05 6.98 4.81
CA LEU A 17 -6.47 6.49 6.13
C LEU A 17 -7.12 7.59 6.96
N THR A 18 -6.55 8.80 6.97
CA THR A 18 -7.15 9.93 7.71
C THR A 18 -8.53 10.28 7.17
N ARG A 19 -8.72 10.23 5.86
CA ARG A 19 -10.04 10.47 5.24
C ARG A 19 -11.05 9.40 5.68
N GLY A 20 -10.69 8.11 5.56
CA GLY A 20 -11.56 7.01 5.99
C GLY A 20 -11.90 7.08 7.48
N LEU A 21 -10.95 7.46 8.33
CA LEU A 21 -11.18 7.68 9.76
C LEU A 21 -12.20 8.79 10.02
N VAL A 22 -12.20 9.86 9.23
CA VAL A 22 -13.22 10.94 9.31
C VAL A 22 -14.58 10.44 8.83
N GLU A 23 -14.63 9.74 7.70
CA GLU A 23 -15.87 9.18 7.14
C GLU A 23 -16.54 8.18 8.11
N LEU A 24 -15.75 7.37 8.81
CA LEU A 24 -16.23 6.44 9.84
C LEU A 24 -16.54 7.10 11.19
N GLY A 25 -16.29 8.41 11.34
CA GLY A 25 -16.49 9.16 12.58
C GLY A 25 -15.50 8.85 13.70
N LEU A 26 -14.38 8.19 13.39
CA LEU A 26 -13.29 7.87 14.33
C LEU A 26 -12.35 9.07 14.57
N LEU A 27 -12.27 9.98 13.59
CA LEU A 27 -11.70 11.32 13.73
C LEU A 27 -12.75 12.37 13.34
N LYS A 28 -12.59 13.59 13.86
CA LYS A 28 -13.47 14.73 13.54
C LYS A 28 -12.60 15.94 13.22
N GLY A 29 -12.85 16.57 12.07
CA GLY A 29 -12.10 17.75 11.62
C GLY A 29 -11.77 17.69 10.13
N ARG A 30 -10.99 18.66 9.66
CA ARG A 30 -10.55 18.72 8.25
C ARG A 30 -9.32 17.83 8.04
N VAL A 31 -9.36 16.98 7.01
CA VAL A 31 -8.29 16.00 6.71
C VAL A 31 -6.88 16.65 6.66
N PRO A 32 -6.64 17.77 5.95
CA PRO A 32 -5.29 18.36 5.90
C PRO A 32 -4.76 18.78 7.29
N GLN A 33 -5.64 19.27 8.16
CA GLN A 33 -5.27 19.68 9.51
C GLN A 33 -4.96 18.46 10.39
N LEU A 34 -5.81 17.43 10.33
CA LEU A 34 -5.59 16.17 11.06
C LEU A 34 -4.29 15.46 10.65
N VAL A 35 -3.95 15.49 9.36
CA VAL A 35 -2.66 14.98 8.87
C VAL A 35 -1.49 15.80 9.42
N LYS A 36 -1.59 17.14 9.37
CA LYS A 36 -0.54 18.03 9.90
C LYS A 36 -0.31 17.83 11.41
N GLU A 37 -1.38 17.64 12.18
CA GLU A 37 -1.34 17.41 13.63
C GLU A 37 -0.94 15.97 14.00
N GLY A 38 -0.88 15.05 13.03
CA GLY A 38 -0.55 13.65 13.28
C GLY A 38 -1.66 12.87 14.00
N ALA A 39 -2.91 13.34 13.94
CA ALA A 39 -4.04 12.75 14.67
C ALA A 39 -4.30 11.27 14.30
N TYR A 40 -3.91 10.86 13.10
CA TYR A 40 -3.99 9.47 12.64
C TYR A 40 -3.07 8.51 13.40
N ARG A 41 -2.00 9.00 14.05
CA ARG A 41 -0.96 8.15 14.65
C ARG A 41 -1.46 7.22 15.75
N ARG A 42 -2.55 7.57 16.42
CA ARG A 42 -3.20 6.68 17.40
C ARG A 42 -3.79 5.40 16.78
N PHE A 43 -4.00 5.39 15.46
CA PHE A 43 -4.54 4.26 14.70
C PHE A 43 -3.52 3.70 13.69
N TYR A 44 -2.58 4.53 13.23
CA TYR A 44 -1.55 4.16 12.26
C TYR A 44 -0.19 4.77 12.66
N MET A 45 0.58 4.00 13.41
CA MET A 45 1.79 4.44 14.13
C MET A 45 3.11 4.14 13.42
N HIS A 46 3.10 3.37 12.32
CA HIS A 46 4.29 2.95 11.59
C HIS A 46 4.39 3.59 10.20
N ARG A 47 5.50 3.35 9.50
CA ARG A 47 5.68 3.76 8.09
C ARG A 47 4.91 2.84 7.15
N THR A 48 4.77 3.25 5.90
CA THR A 48 4.04 2.47 4.88
C THR A 48 4.95 1.48 4.17
N GLY A 49 6.23 1.44 4.48
CA GLY A 49 7.12 0.44 3.94
C GLY A 49 8.58 0.71 4.30
N HIS A 50 9.41 -0.21 3.85
CA HIS A 50 10.86 -0.25 3.97
C HIS A 50 11.47 -0.88 2.71
N TRP A 51 12.78 -0.71 2.49
CA TRP A 51 13.47 -1.45 1.45
C TRP A 51 13.41 -2.95 1.72
N LEU A 52 13.42 -3.74 0.65
CA LEU A 52 13.33 -5.19 0.73
C LEU A 52 14.36 -5.83 -0.21
N GLY A 53 15.11 -6.80 0.31
CA GLY A 53 16.12 -7.52 -0.46
C GLY A 53 16.66 -8.72 0.30
N LEU A 54 17.98 -8.76 0.55
CA LEU A 54 18.58 -9.89 1.29
C LEU A 54 18.14 -9.90 2.76
N ASP A 55 18.00 -8.71 3.36
CA ASP A 55 17.36 -8.52 4.65
C ASP A 55 15.90 -8.05 4.46
N VAL A 56 15.02 -8.44 5.40
CA VAL A 56 13.60 -8.03 5.37
C VAL A 56 13.49 -6.52 5.40
N HIS A 57 14.23 -5.88 6.30
CA HIS A 57 14.45 -4.43 6.27
C HIS A 57 15.82 -4.18 5.65
N ASP A 58 15.86 -4.07 4.33
CA ASP A 58 17.11 -4.07 3.58
C ASP A 58 17.91 -2.77 3.75
N VAL A 59 19.19 -2.86 3.42
CA VAL A 59 20.11 -1.73 3.43
C VAL A 59 19.74 -0.66 2.39
N GLY A 60 20.30 0.53 2.54
CA GLY A 60 20.19 1.63 1.58
C GLY A 60 19.66 2.91 2.21
N ASP A 61 20.31 4.02 1.90
CA ASP A 61 19.94 5.30 2.48
C ASP A 61 18.52 5.71 2.04
N TYR A 62 17.66 6.00 3.01
CA TYR A 62 16.33 6.55 2.77
C TYR A 62 16.36 8.04 2.45
N ARG A 63 17.46 8.73 2.79
CA ARG A 63 17.68 10.14 2.51
C ARG A 63 19.06 10.38 1.92
N ILE A 64 19.14 11.29 0.97
CA ILE A 64 20.37 11.79 0.36
C ILE A 64 20.32 13.31 0.49
N ASP A 65 21.37 13.93 1.04
CA ASP A 65 21.44 15.38 1.29
C ASP A 65 20.21 15.93 2.04
N ASP A 66 19.82 15.22 3.10
CA ASP A 66 18.61 15.50 3.89
C ASP A 66 17.29 15.53 3.10
N GLN A 67 17.24 15.07 1.86
CA GLN A 67 16.01 14.87 1.10
C GLN A 67 15.62 13.40 1.07
N TRP A 68 14.33 13.11 1.00
CA TRP A 68 13.88 11.73 0.76
C TRP A 68 14.47 11.23 -0.56
N ARG A 69 14.97 10.01 -0.58
CA ARG A 69 15.57 9.45 -1.79
C ARG A 69 14.54 9.34 -2.92
N GLU A 70 14.92 9.73 -4.12
CA GLU A 70 14.12 9.50 -5.32
C GLU A 70 14.08 8.00 -5.65
N LEU A 71 12.91 7.51 -6.06
CA LEU A 71 12.77 6.12 -6.49
C LEU A 71 13.34 5.96 -7.90
N GLU A 72 14.15 4.91 -8.09
CA GLU A 72 14.74 4.55 -9.38
C GLU A 72 14.38 3.11 -9.77
N PRO A 73 14.33 2.78 -11.08
CA PRO A 73 14.10 1.41 -11.52
C PRO A 73 15.09 0.42 -10.90
N GLY A 74 14.59 -0.70 -10.39
CA GLY A 74 15.39 -1.74 -9.72
C GLY A 74 15.29 -1.72 -8.20
N MET A 75 14.83 -0.62 -7.59
CA MET A 75 14.56 -0.59 -6.15
C MET A 75 13.33 -1.45 -5.80
N VAL A 76 13.40 -2.17 -4.68
CA VAL A 76 12.32 -3.00 -4.16
C VAL A 76 11.95 -2.56 -2.76
N LEU A 77 10.66 -2.44 -2.49
CA LEU A 77 10.12 -1.95 -1.23
C LEU A 77 8.78 -2.59 -0.90
N THR A 78 8.42 -2.59 0.38
CA THR A 78 7.08 -2.95 0.83
C THR A 78 6.11 -1.77 0.71
N VAL A 79 4.82 -2.08 0.61
CA VAL A 79 3.69 -1.14 0.74
C VAL A 79 2.67 -1.75 1.70
N GLU A 80 2.68 -1.30 2.95
CA GLU A 80 2.04 -1.94 4.11
C GLU A 80 1.22 -0.96 4.99
N PRO A 81 0.20 -0.26 4.45
CA PRO A 81 -0.69 0.53 5.30
C PRO A 81 -1.43 -0.35 6.31
N GLY A 82 -1.56 0.14 7.55
CA GLY A 82 -2.27 -0.55 8.63
C GLY A 82 -3.18 0.37 9.45
N LEU A 83 -4.18 -0.20 10.10
CA LEU A 83 -5.07 0.49 11.03
C LEU A 83 -5.37 -0.43 12.22
N TYR A 84 -5.07 0.06 13.43
CA TYR A 84 -5.17 -0.69 14.67
C TYR A 84 -5.98 0.09 15.70
N ILE A 85 -7.00 -0.55 16.27
CA ILE A 85 -7.89 0.04 17.28
C ILE A 85 -7.82 -0.81 18.53
N ALA A 86 -7.05 -0.36 19.52
CA ALA A 86 -6.87 -1.08 20.77
C ALA A 86 -8.21 -1.23 21.54
N PRO A 87 -8.40 -2.33 22.28
CA PRO A 87 -9.47 -2.44 23.27
C PRO A 87 -9.47 -1.26 24.24
N GLY A 88 -10.66 -0.78 24.63
CA GLY A 88 -10.77 0.35 25.56
C GLY A 88 -10.46 1.73 24.95
N SER A 89 -10.29 1.83 23.63
CA SER A 89 -9.97 3.11 22.96
C SER A 89 -10.98 4.21 23.30
N LYS A 90 -10.53 5.23 24.04
CA LYS A 90 -11.36 6.36 24.46
C LYS A 90 -11.96 7.09 23.24
N GLY A 91 -13.26 7.36 23.31
CA GLY A 91 -14.01 8.06 22.26
C GLY A 91 -14.28 7.23 20.99
N VAL A 92 -14.03 5.91 21.03
CA VAL A 92 -14.31 5.00 19.92
C VAL A 92 -15.40 4.01 20.34
N ALA A 93 -16.40 3.80 19.50
CA ALA A 93 -17.47 2.84 19.78
C ALA A 93 -16.94 1.40 19.91
N ARG A 94 -17.51 0.62 20.84
CA ARG A 94 -17.04 -0.73 21.19
C ARG A 94 -16.97 -1.69 19.98
N LYS A 95 -17.82 -1.51 18.97
CA LYS A 95 -17.82 -2.32 17.73
C LYS A 95 -16.51 -2.25 16.93
N TRP A 96 -15.70 -1.21 17.15
CA TRP A 96 -14.42 -1.03 16.47
C TRP A 96 -13.22 -1.57 17.26
N TRP A 97 -13.40 -1.91 18.53
CA TRP A 97 -12.32 -2.29 19.41
C TRP A 97 -11.74 -3.66 19.05
N GLY A 98 -10.42 -3.80 19.19
CA GLY A 98 -9.70 -5.05 18.92
C GLY A 98 -9.48 -5.33 17.44
N ILE A 99 -9.89 -4.43 16.54
CA ILE A 99 -9.66 -4.57 15.10
C ILE A 99 -8.25 -4.06 14.77
N GLY A 100 -7.44 -4.94 14.18
CA GLY A 100 -6.15 -4.61 13.59
C GLY A 100 -6.07 -5.20 12.19
N ILE A 101 -5.85 -4.35 11.19
CA ILE A 101 -5.78 -4.74 9.79
C ILE A 101 -4.53 -4.13 9.18
N ARG A 102 -3.73 -4.94 8.48
CA ARG A 102 -2.64 -4.50 7.60
C ARG A 102 -2.71 -5.32 6.32
N ILE A 103 -2.60 -4.66 5.18
CA ILE A 103 -2.50 -5.30 3.88
C ILE A 103 -1.17 -4.84 3.29
N GLU A 104 -0.34 -5.79 2.90
CA GLU A 104 1.05 -5.58 2.54
C GLU A 104 1.37 -6.25 1.23
N ASP A 105 2.08 -5.52 0.37
CA ASP A 105 2.55 -5.97 -0.92
C ASP A 105 4.04 -5.62 -1.12
N ASP A 106 4.76 -6.50 -1.81
CA ASP A 106 6.13 -6.25 -2.25
C ASP A 106 6.12 -5.63 -3.65
N VAL A 107 6.89 -4.55 -3.83
CA VAL A 107 6.82 -3.72 -5.03
C VAL A 107 8.21 -3.49 -5.61
N LEU A 108 8.39 -3.83 -6.88
CA LEU A 108 9.55 -3.49 -7.68
C LEU A 108 9.29 -2.18 -8.45
N VAL A 109 10.16 -1.19 -8.29
CA VAL A 109 10.14 0.01 -9.13
C VAL A 109 10.64 -0.33 -10.54
N THR A 110 9.87 0.01 -11.57
CA THR A 110 10.20 -0.25 -12.98
C THR A 110 10.31 1.05 -13.75
N ARG A 111 10.87 1.01 -14.98
CA ARG A 111 11.08 2.21 -15.81
C ARG A 111 9.82 3.08 -15.99
N ASP A 112 8.66 2.44 -16.14
CA ASP A 112 7.40 3.11 -16.43
C ASP A 112 6.44 3.15 -15.23
N GLY A 113 6.88 2.70 -14.03
CA GLY A 113 5.98 2.55 -12.90
C GLY A 113 6.50 1.66 -11.78
N CYS A 114 5.71 0.65 -11.44
CA CYS A 114 6.09 -0.43 -10.54
C CYS A 114 5.40 -1.74 -10.91
N GLU A 115 5.95 -2.85 -10.44
CA GLU A 115 5.37 -4.19 -10.49
C GLU A 115 5.11 -4.66 -9.05
N VAL A 116 3.90 -5.16 -8.79
CA VAL A 116 3.54 -5.75 -7.50
C VAL A 116 3.85 -7.25 -7.58
N LEU A 117 4.82 -7.69 -6.80
CA LEU A 117 5.37 -9.05 -6.85
C LEU A 117 4.46 -10.07 -6.15
N THR A 118 3.68 -9.60 -5.18
CA THR A 118 2.75 -10.38 -4.32
C THR A 118 1.30 -10.36 -4.80
N ALA A 119 1.02 -9.80 -5.98
CA ALA A 119 -0.34 -9.57 -6.50
C ALA A 119 -1.17 -10.83 -6.81
N ASP A 120 -0.60 -12.02 -6.62
CA ASP A 120 -1.29 -13.29 -6.82
C ASP A 120 -2.16 -13.65 -5.60
N LEU A 121 -1.90 -13.10 -4.42
CA LEU A 121 -2.75 -13.26 -3.23
C LEU A 121 -3.90 -12.22 -3.25
N PRO A 122 -5.17 -12.62 -3.08
CA PRO A 122 -6.28 -11.67 -3.03
C PRO A 122 -6.24 -10.84 -1.74
N SER A 123 -6.46 -9.52 -1.89
CA SER A 123 -6.65 -8.58 -0.79
C SER A 123 -8.03 -7.90 -0.82
N ASP A 124 -8.82 -8.18 -1.85
CA ASP A 124 -10.20 -7.74 -1.96
C ASP A 124 -11.09 -8.59 -1.02
N PRO A 125 -11.94 -7.98 -0.17
CA PRO A 125 -12.75 -8.72 0.80
C PRO A 125 -13.61 -9.81 0.17
N ASP A 126 -14.30 -9.52 -0.94
CA ASP A 126 -15.20 -10.49 -1.58
C ASP A 126 -14.41 -11.67 -2.16
N ALA A 127 -13.22 -11.39 -2.73
CA ALA A 127 -12.32 -12.44 -3.22
C ALA A 127 -11.75 -13.31 -2.08
N ILE A 128 -11.48 -12.72 -0.91
CA ILE A 128 -11.05 -13.47 0.28
C ILE A 128 -12.19 -14.35 0.78
N GLU A 129 -13.41 -13.82 0.90
CA GLU A 129 -14.58 -14.59 1.33
C GLU A 129 -14.87 -15.77 0.39
N ALA A 130 -14.81 -15.56 -0.92
CA ALA A 130 -14.97 -16.61 -1.93
C ALA A 130 -13.87 -17.68 -1.82
N LEU A 131 -12.61 -17.28 -1.65
CA LEU A 131 -11.51 -18.22 -1.44
C LEU A 131 -11.71 -19.05 -0.15
N MET A 132 -12.13 -18.42 0.95
CA MET A 132 -12.42 -19.11 2.21
C MET A 132 -13.62 -20.06 2.11
N ALA A 133 -14.59 -19.77 1.24
CA ALA A 133 -15.73 -20.63 0.96
C ALA A 133 -15.39 -21.85 0.09
N GLY A 134 -14.18 -21.90 -0.50
CA GLY A 134 -13.74 -22.99 -1.38
C GLY A 134 -14.02 -22.77 -2.86
N ASP A 135 -14.40 -21.56 -3.27
CA ASP A 135 -14.68 -21.22 -4.68
C ASP A 135 -13.38 -20.94 -5.44
N GLU A 136 -12.64 -22.00 -5.79
CA GLU A 136 -11.34 -21.93 -6.51
C GLU A 136 -11.40 -21.17 -7.85
N ALA A 137 -12.58 -21.08 -8.46
CA ALA A 137 -12.78 -20.39 -9.74
C ALA A 137 -12.63 -18.85 -9.65
N SER A 138 -12.72 -18.26 -8.44
CA SER A 138 -12.62 -16.81 -8.21
C SER A 138 -11.19 -16.33 -7.95
N ALA A 139 -10.28 -17.23 -7.56
CA ALA A 139 -8.91 -16.94 -7.13
C ALA A 139 -7.92 -16.72 -8.31
N ALA A 140 -8.41 -16.29 -9.48
CA ALA A 140 -7.56 -16.15 -10.66
C ALA A 140 -6.55 -14.99 -10.48
N PRO A 141 -5.24 -15.25 -10.57
CA PRO A 141 -4.22 -14.25 -10.28
C PRO A 141 -4.25 -13.09 -11.28
N ARG A 142 -4.18 -11.85 -10.77
CA ARG A 142 -4.13 -10.61 -11.56
C ARG A 142 -3.00 -10.62 -12.63
N ARG A 143 -1.97 -11.45 -12.44
CA ARG A 143 -0.84 -11.62 -13.38
C ARG A 143 -1.23 -12.10 -14.77
N LYS A 144 -2.23 -12.99 -14.95
CA LYS A 144 -2.61 -13.46 -16.30
C LYS A 144 -3.16 -12.31 -17.16
N ALA A 145 -3.99 -11.44 -16.57
CA ALA A 145 -4.57 -10.29 -17.26
C ALA A 145 -3.53 -9.19 -17.54
N ALA A 146 -2.66 -8.89 -16.56
CA ALA A 146 -1.61 -7.89 -16.69
C ALA A 146 -0.52 -8.28 -17.72
N ARG A 147 -0.04 -9.54 -17.70
CA ARG A 147 0.89 -10.06 -18.73
C ARG A 147 0.29 -10.03 -20.13
N LYS A 148 -0.99 -10.43 -20.30
CA LYS A 148 -1.67 -10.37 -21.61
C LYS A 148 -1.76 -8.93 -22.12
N LYS A 149 -2.09 -7.96 -21.27
CA LYS A 149 -2.13 -6.53 -21.62
C LYS A 149 -0.74 -5.99 -21.97
N ALA A 150 0.29 -6.31 -21.18
CA ALA A 150 1.67 -5.88 -21.43
C ALA A 150 2.24 -6.50 -22.72
N ALA A 151 2.00 -7.78 -22.96
CA ALA A 151 2.40 -8.47 -24.20
C ALA A 151 1.70 -7.88 -25.44
N LYS A 152 0.39 -7.59 -25.33
CA LYS A 152 -0.38 -6.96 -26.42
C LYS A 152 0.12 -5.54 -26.72
N LYS A 153 0.49 -4.76 -25.70
CA LYS A 153 1.07 -3.41 -25.86
C LYS A 153 2.46 -3.45 -26.51
N LYS A 154 3.32 -4.41 -26.12
CA LYS A 154 4.64 -4.63 -26.76
C LYS A 154 4.51 -5.09 -28.22
N ALA A 155 3.54 -5.96 -28.52
CA ALA A 155 3.28 -6.42 -29.89
C ALA A 155 2.73 -5.29 -30.79
N ALA A 156 1.90 -4.39 -30.25
CA ALA A 156 1.40 -3.23 -30.97
C ALA A 156 2.49 -2.18 -31.26
N ALA A 157 3.45 -2.00 -30.34
CA ALA A 157 4.58 -1.09 -30.54
C ALA A 157 5.54 -1.57 -31.64
N ARG A 158 5.79 -2.90 -31.73
CA ARG A 158 6.64 -3.51 -32.78
C ARG A 158 6.05 -3.51 -34.18
N LYS A 159 4.74 -3.26 -34.34
CA LYS A 159 4.08 -3.17 -35.66
C LYS A 159 4.04 -1.75 -36.22
N ARG A 160 4.54 -0.76 -35.48
CA ARG A 160 4.56 0.66 -35.85
C ARG A 160 5.98 1.20 -36.12
N THR A 161 6.95 0.28 -36.17
CA THR A 161 8.36 0.48 -36.53
C THR A 161 8.67 -0.49 -37.66
#